data_AF-A0A3B0YZK6-F1
#
_entry.id   AF-A0A3B0YZK6-F1
#
_cell.length_a   1.000
_cell.length_b   1.000
_cell.length_c   1.000
_cell.angle_alpha   90.00
_cell.angle_beta   90.00
_cell.angle_gamma   90.00
#
_symmetry.space_group_name_H-M   'P 1'
#
loop_
_entity.id
_entity.type
_entity.pdbx_description
1 polymer ?
#
loop_
_entity_poly.entity_id
_entity_poly.type
_entity_poly.pdbx_seq_one_letter_code
_entity_poly.pdbx_strand_id
1 'polypeptide(L)'
;RLETAAFWTMCLSMFGITLALTVAGAWQIALQRLPDAGEALGFISTQEKIVSVYWVREFLGGVFFLGLLLYISSFFVGKTDRVVESDPLVLPG
;
A
#
# COMPACT_ATOMS: atom_id res chain seq x y z
N ARG A 1 -18.73 -6.21 -2.61
CA ARG A 1 -17.69 -7.19 -2.17
C ARG A 1 -16.32 -6.89 -2.77
N LEU A 2 -16.22 -6.66 -4.09
CA LEU A 2 -14.96 -6.30 -4.75
C LEU A 2 -14.37 -4.96 -4.24
N GLU A 3 -15.20 -3.96 -3.98
CA GLU A 3 -14.77 -2.66 -3.44
C GLU A 3 -14.08 -2.79 -2.08
N THR A 4 -14.62 -3.63 -1.19
CA THR A 4 -14.03 -3.90 0.13
C THR A 4 -12.70 -4.64 0.01
N ALA A 5 -12.60 -5.63 -0.88
CA ALA A 5 -11.35 -6.33 -1.14
C ALA A 5 -10.27 -5.39 -1.72
N ALA A 6 -10.65 -4.56 -2.70
CA ALA A 6 -9.76 -3.57 -3.28
C ALA A 6 -9.27 -2.55 -2.23
N PHE A 7 -10.19 -2.02 -1.42
CA PHE A 7 -9.85 -1.11 -0.32
C PHE A 7 -8.83 -1.73 0.64
N TRP A 8 -9.07 -2.96 1.12
CA TRP A 8 -8.14 -3.63 2.04
C TRP A 8 -6.78 -3.91 1.41
N THR A 9 -6.74 -4.31 0.14
CA THR A 9 -5.46 -4.56 -0.58
C THR A 9 -4.63 -3.28 -0.69
N MET A 10 -5.27 -2.14 -0.99
CA MET A 10 -4.62 -0.84 -1.04
C MET A 10 -4.10 -0.40 0.32
N CYS A 11 -4.93 -0.49 1.37
CA CYS A 11 -4.55 -0.11 2.72
C CYS A 11 -3.35 -0.92 3.23
N LEU A 12 -3.41 -2.25 3.11
CA LEU A 12 -2.33 -3.13 3.56
C LEU A 12 -1.04 -2.86 2.79
N SER A 13 -1.15 -2.60 1.50
CA SER A 13 -0.01 -2.25 0.66
C SER A 13 0.66 -0.93 1.07
N MET A 14 -0.13 0.12 1.35
CA MET A 14 0.42 1.42 1.78
C MET A 14 1.08 1.36 3.15
N PHE A 15 0.50 0.59 4.08
CA PHE A 15 1.15 0.30 5.36
C PHE A 15 2.48 -0.42 5.18
N GLY A 16 2.53 -1.44 4.32
CA GLY A 16 3.76 -2.17 4.02
C GLY A 16 4.84 -1.29 3.38
N ILE A 17 4.48 -0.43 2.42
CA ILE A 17 5.42 0.49 1.76
C ILE A 17 6.03 1.45 2.79
N THR A 18 5.19 2.00 3.66
CA THR A 18 5.63 2.92 4.72
C THR A 18 6.64 2.25 5.63
N LEU A 19 6.33 1.04 6.14
CA LEU A 19 7.23 0.29 7.02
C LEU A 19 8.56 -0.06 6.34
N ALA A 20 8.52 -0.50 5.08
CA ALA A 20 9.73 -0.78 4.31
C ALA A 20 10.61 0.47 4.19
N LEU A 21 10.03 1.62 3.82
CA LEU A 21 10.76 2.88 3.71
C LEU A 21 11.28 3.40 5.06
N THR A 22 10.58 3.14 6.16
CA THR A 22 11.06 3.44 7.51
C THR A 22 12.33 2.65 7.83
N VAL A 23 12.36 1.35 7.51
CA VAL A 23 13.56 0.51 7.69
C VAL A 23 14.72 1.01 6.83
N ALA A 24 14.44 1.34 5.57
CA ALA A 24 15.44 1.94 4.67
C ALA A 24 16.01 3.25 5.24
N GLY A 25 15.15 4.16 5.72
CA GLY A 25 15.56 5.43 6.31
C GLY A 25 16.42 5.23 7.57
N ALA A 26 16.03 4.30 8.45
CA ALA A 26 16.82 3.96 9.63
C ALA A 26 18.21 3.43 9.25
N TRP A 27 18.29 2.56 8.24
CA TRP A 27 19.55 2.01 7.74
C TRP A 27 20.43 3.09 7.09
N GLN A 28 19.81 4.04 6.38
CA GLN A 28 20.51 5.18 5.80
C GLN A 28 21.14 6.07 6.89
N ILE A 29 20.41 6.34 7.96
CA ILE A 29 20.92 7.10 9.11
C ILE A 29 22.10 6.36 9.76
N ALA A 30 21.98 5.04 9.97
CA ALA A 30 23.04 4.22 10.54
C ALA A 30 24.35 4.22 9.73
N LEU A 31 24.26 4.24 8.40
CA LEU A 31 25.45 4.19 7.53
C LEU A 31 26.03 5.57 7.17
N GLN A 32 25.22 6.63 7.19
CA GLN A 32 25.63 7.97 6.74
C GLN A 32 25.77 8.99 7.86
N ARG A 33 25.09 8.81 8.99
CA ARG A 33 24.94 9.86 10.03
C ARG A 33 25.48 9.46 11.39
N LEU A 34 25.57 8.18 11.69
CA LEU A 34 26.13 7.64 12.92
C LEU A 34 27.67 7.45 12.91
N PRO A 35 28.33 7.11 11.79
CA PRO A 35 29.79 6.91 11.78
C PRO A 35 30.57 8.24 11.85
N ASP A 36 31.73 8.22 12.49
CA ASP A 36 32.71 9.30 12.42
C ASP A 36 33.17 9.55 10.98
N ALA A 37 33.60 10.78 10.67
CA ALA A 37 33.80 11.29 9.30
C ALA A 37 34.73 10.44 8.39
N GLY A 38 35.52 9.52 8.95
CA GLY A 38 36.38 8.59 8.21
C GLY A 38 35.72 7.26 7.79
N GLU A 39 34.60 6.86 8.41
CA GLU A 39 33.87 5.60 8.09
C GLU A 39 32.48 5.84 7.50
N ALA A 40 32.03 7.10 7.43
CA ALA A 40 30.75 7.44 6.83
C ALA A 40 30.73 7.09 5.33
N LEU A 41 29.80 6.22 4.94
CA LEU A 41 29.63 5.84 3.54
C LEU A 41 29.05 7.03 2.75
N GLY A 42 29.57 7.23 1.54
CA GLY A 42 29.01 8.18 0.59
C GLY A 42 27.55 7.87 0.23
N PHE A 43 26.82 8.89 -0.24
CA PHE A 43 25.37 8.77 -0.47
C PHE A 43 24.98 7.62 -1.41
N ILE A 44 25.76 7.40 -2.47
CA ILE A 44 25.50 6.37 -3.47
C ILE A 44 25.84 4.96 -2.94
N SER A 45 26.95 4.82 -2.20
CA SER A 45 27.34 3.51 -1.66
C SER A 45 26.38 3.00 -0.59
N THR A 46 25.74 3.89 0.17
CA THR A 46 24.65 3.51 1.08
C THR A 46 23.39 3.07 0.34
N GLN A 47 23.03 3.74 -0.76
CA GLN A 47 21.84 3.37 -1.54
C GLN A 47 21.98 1.97 -2.14
N GLU A 48 23.18 1.58 -2.58
CA GLU A 48 23.45 0.21 -3.03
C GLU A 48 23.18 -0.83 -1.93
N LYS A 49 23.43 -0.50 -0.65
CA LYS A 49 23.11 -1.40 0.47
C LYS A 49 21.61 -1.48 0.77
N ILE A 50 20.85 -0.44 0.45
CA ILE A 50 19.41 -0.33 0.75
C ILE A 50 18.55 -0.82 -0.43
N VAL A 51 19.15 -1.12 -1.59
CA VAL A 51 18.45 -1.54 -2.81
C VAL A 51 17.46 -2.69 -2.60
N SER A 52 17.78 -3.65 -1.71
CA SER A 52 16.90 -4.77 -1.38
C SER A 52 15.56 -4.30 -0.77
N VAL A 53 15.56 -3.20 -0.02
CA VAL A 53 14.33 -2.62 0.54
C VAL A 53 13.50 -1.94 -0.55
N TYR A 54 14.14 -1.35 -1.57
CA TYR A 54 13.43 -0.81 -2.72
C TYR A 54 12.76 -1.88 -3.58
N TRP A 55 13.31 -3.09 -3.64
CA TRP A 55 12.63 -4.24 -4.26
C TRP A 55 11.35 -4.64 -3.52
N VAL A 56 11.38 -4.64 -2.18
CA VAL A 56 10.17 -4.88 -1.37
C VAL A 56 9.13 -3.80 -1.61
N ARG A 57 9.57 -2.53 -1.63
CA ARG A 57 8.69 -1.40 -1.96
C ARG A 57 8.06 -1.57 -3.34
N GLU A 58 8.82 -1.96 -4.35
CA GLU A 58 8.33 -2.16 -5.72
C GLU A 58 7.29 -3.28 -5.79
N PHE A 59 7.56 -4.41 -5.12
CA PHE A 59 6.59 -5.50 -5.01
C PHE A 59 5.27 -5.05 -4.38
N LEU A 60 5.34 -4.32 -3.26
CA LEU A 60 4.15 -3.78 -2.62
C LEU A 60 3.46 -2.73 -3.52
N GLY A 61 4.21 -1.88 -4.22
CA GLY A 61 3.65 -0.99 -5.25
C GLY A 61 2.85 -1.74 -6.31
N GLY A 62 3.32 -2.91 -6.75
CA GLY A 62 2.59 -3.81 -7.61
C GLY A 62 1.28 -4.33 -7.00
N VAL A 63 1.29 -4.68 -5.71
CA VAL A 63 0.06 -5.09 -4.97
C VAL A 63 -0.93 -3.94 -4.87
N PHE A 64 -0.48 -2.71 -4.58
CA PHE A 64 -1.32 -1.51 -4.60
C PHE A 64 -1.96 -1.30 -5.97
N PHE A 65 -1.17 -1.44 -7.05
CA PHE A 65 -1.66 -1.30 -8.41
C PHE A 65 -2.72 -2.36 -8.77
N LEU A 66 -2.53 -3.61 -8.35
CA LEU A 66 -3.56 -4.65 -8.48
C LEU A 66 -4.84 -4.29 -7.72
N GLY A 67 -4.72 -3.73 -6.52
CA GLY A 67 -5.86 -3.17 -5.78
C GLY A 67 -6.61 -2.10 -6.56
N LEU A 68 -5.89 -1.21 -7.26
CA LEU A 68 -6.47 -0.17 -8.11
C LEU A 68 -7.23 -0.76 -9.30
N LEU A 69 -6.67 -1.77 -9.96
CA LEU A 69 -7.36 -2.47 -11.05
C LEU A 69 -8.64 -3.16 -10.56
N LEU A 70 -8.62 -3.80 -9.38
CA LEU A 70 -9.81 -4.40 -8.77
C LEU A 70 -10.86 -3.35 -8.43
N TYR A 71 -10.46 -2.19 -7.92
CA TYR A 71 -11.37 -1.09 -7.62
C TYR A 71 -12.05 -0.56 -8.89
N ILE A 72 -11.28 -0.30 -9.95
CA ILE A 72 -11.83 0.16 -11.24
C ILE A 72 -12.77 -0.89 -11.83
N SER A 73 -12.39 -2.18 -11.78
CA SER A 73 -13.21 -3.29 -12.28
C SER A 73 -14.56 -3.40 -11.56
N SER A 74 -14.63 -2.99 -10.29
CA SER A 74 -15.88 -3.02 -9.52
C SER A 74 -16.99 -2.13 -10.12
N PHE A 75 -16.63 -1.03 -10.78
CA PHE A 75 -17.61 -0.14 -11.43
C PHE A 75 -18.30 -0.81 -12.62
N PHE A 76 -17.64 -1.74 -13.28
CA PHE A 76 -18.19 -2.46 -14.43
C PHE A 76 -19.03 -3.67 -14.01
N VAL A 77 -18.85 -4.16 -12.78
CA VAL A 77 -19.54 -5.36 -12.24
C VAL A 77 -20.76 -5.00 -11.35
N GLY A 78 -20.81 -3.81 -10.75
CA GLY A 78 -21.79 -3.42 -9.73
C GLY A 78 -23.23 -3.05 -10.16
N LYS A 79 -23.70 -3.48 -11.35
CA LYS A 79 -25.07 -3.14 -11.82
C LYS A 79 -26.18 -4.08 -11.34
N THR A 80 -25.87 -5.14 -10.61
CA THR A 80 -26.85 -6.13 -10.14
C THR A 80 -26.77 -6.22 -8.62
N ASP A 81 -27.54 -5.38 -7.93
CA ASP A 81 -28.24 -5.68 -6.67
C ASP A 81 -28.70 -4.36 -6.01
N ARG A 82 -29.86 -3.88 -6.46
CA ARG A 82 -30.77 -3.12 -5.59
C ARG A 82 -31.91 -4.05 -5.22
N VAL A 83 -31.70 -4.85 -4.17
CA VAL A 83 -32.84 -5.50 -3.52
C VAL A 83 -33.48 -4.44 -2.63
N VAL A 84 -34.74 -4.17 -2.96
CA VAL A 84 -35.66 -3.23 -2.34
C VAL A 84 -35.75 -3.54 -0.84
N GLU A 85 -35.31 -2.60 0.00
CA GLU A 85 -35.69 -2.56 1.40
C GLU A 85 -37.17 -2.15 1.43
N SER A 86 -38.07 -3.11 1.63
CA SER A 86 -39.49 -2.82 1.88
C SER A 86 -39.61 -2.22 3.26
N ASP A 87 -39.92 -0.93 3.31
CA ASP A 87 -40.21 -0.15 4.51
C ASP A 87 -41.32 -0.84 5.34
N PRO A 88 -41.03 -1.28 6.58
CA PRO A 88 -42.00 -2.01 7.41
C PRO A 88 -43.15 -1.15 7.95
N LEU A 89 -43.24 0.16 7.61
CA LEU A 89 -44.23 1.08 8.18
C LEU A 89 -45.31 1.60 7.22
N VAL A 90 -45.47 1.03 6.02
CA VAL A 90 -46.63 1.31 5.16
C VAL A 90 -47.76 0.32 5.46
N LEU A 91 -48.67 0.69 6.36
CA LEU A 91 -49.91 -0.05 6.62
C LEU A 91 -50.95 0.27 5.54
N PRO A 92 -51.43 -0.72 4.76
CA PRO A 92 -52.64 -0.56 3.96
C PRO A 92 -53.88 -0.85 4.82
N GLY A 93 -54.75 0.14 4.98
CA GLY A 93 -56.10 -0.01 5.57
C GLY A 93 -56.30 0.74 6.87
#